data_AF-A0A4Q1KHL3-F1
#
_entry.id   AF-A0A4Q1KHL3-F1
#
_cell.length_a   1.000
_cell.length_b   1.000
_cell.length_c   1.000
_cell.angle_alpha   90.00
_cell.angle_beta   90.00
_cell.angle_gamma   90.00
#
_symmetry.space_group_name_H-M   'P 1'
#
loop_
_entity.id
_entity.type
_entity.pdbx_description
1 polymer ?
#
loop_
_entity_poly.entity_id
_entity_poly.type
_entity_poly.pdbx_seq_one_letter_code
_entity_poly.pdbx_strand_id
1 'polypeptide(L)'
;MMAALSGAGLLAGPAEASESGGKGGSATLVPMDEIAVPIIDGARMEGILRFTLVLRAHDPAAAARLGTSIAKLRSVAMVAGMDFARLRVSPFSAVDVNHLVSALDKALKAADPGISQALIIRVGAAAQ
;
A
#
# COMPACT_ATOMS: atom_id res chain seq x y z
N MET A 1 34.66 -28.33 50.60
CA MET A 1 34.50 -26.86 50.58
C MET A 1 34.43 -26.45 49.10
N MET A 2 33.27 -26.53 48.45
CA MET A 2 32.15 -25.57 48.48
C MET A 2 32.53 -24.22 47.85
N ALA A 3 32.23 -24.04 46.56
CA ALA A 3 31.32 -22.99 46.04
C ALA A 3 31.23 -23.05 44.50
N ALA A 4 30.01 -23.03 44.00
CA ALA A 4 29.63 -22.93 42.60
C ALA A 4 29.19 -21.49 42.26
N LEU A 5 29.40 -21.05 41.02
CA LEU A 5 28.68 -19.98 40.30
C LEU A 5 28.95 -20.24 38.80
N SER A 6 28.01 -20.69 37.96
CA SER A 6 26.67 -20.19 37.61
C SER A 6 26.70 -18.80 36.95
N GLY A 7 26.22 -18.74 35.70
CA GLY A 7 26.11 -17.55 34.85
C GLY A 7 25.94 -17.98 33.39
N ALA A 8 24.87 -18.71 33.06
CA ALA A 8 23.57 -18.16 32.61
C ALA A 8 23.63 -17.65 31.17
N GLY A 9 23.03 -18.44 30.27
CA GLY A 9 23.00 -18.22 28.82
C GLY A 9 22.21 -16.99 28.41
N LEU A 10 22.72 -16.30 27.40
CA LEU A 10 22.00 -15.24 26.71
C LEU A 10 21.22 -15.86 25.54
N LEU A 11 20.05 -16.43 25.83
CA LEU A 11 19.03 -16.70 24.82
C LEU A 11 18.46 -15.35 24.37
N ALA A 12 18.92 -14.88 23.21
CA ALA A 12 18.32 -13.76 22.50
C ALA A 12 16.91 -14.16 22.03
N GLY A 13 15.90 -13.82 22.84
CA GLY A 13 14.51 -13.86 22.40
C GLY A 13 14.23 -12.77 21.37
N PRO A 14 13.34 -13.00 20.39
CA PRO A 14 12.93 -11.97 19.45
C PRO A 14 12.21 -10.84 20.21
N ALA A 15 12.67 -9.61 20.00
CA ALA A 15 12.01 -8.41 20.50
C ALA A 15 10.69 -8.22 19.75
N GLU A 16 9.59 -8.57 20.39
CA GLU A 16 8.25 -8.19 19.96
C GLU A 16 8.05 -6.71 20.28
N ALA A 17 8.18 -5.86 19.25
CA ALA A 17 7.80 -4.46 19.34
C ALA A 17 6.27 -4.36 19.36
N SER A 18 5.70 -4.26 20.56
CA SER A 18 4.29 -3.94 20.78
C SER A 18 4.08 -2.43 20.58
N GLU A 19 3.51 -2.05 19.45
CA GLU A 19 3.19 -0.65 19.15
C GLU A 19 1.86 -0.27 19.83
N SER A 20 1.98 0.31 21.02
CA SER A 20 0.85 0.86 21.78
C SER A 20 0.61 2.34 21.42
N GLY A 21 -0.49 2.60 20.71
CA GLY A 21 -1.42 3.66 21.12
C GLY A 21 -1.35 5.00 20.41
N GLY A 22 -1.94 5.09 19.22
CA GLY A 22 -2.53 6.33 18.69
C GLY A 22 -4.06 6.32 18.83
N LYS A 23 -4.62 7.04 19.80
CA LYS A 23 -6.07 7.32 19.89
C LYS A 23 -6.45 8.38 18.84
N GLY A 24 -6.52 7.97 17.58
CA GLY A 24 -7.35 8.61 16.56
C GLY A 24 -8.46 7.62 16.24
N GLY A 25 -9.73 8.05 16.28
CA GLY A 25 -10.90 7.15 16.19
C GLY A 25 -10.67 6.05 15.15
N SER A 26 -10.67 4.79 15.61
CA SER A 26 -10.06 3.62 14.95
C SER A 26 -10.25 3.66 13.44
N ALA A 27 -9.32 4.31 12.75
CA ALA A 27 -9.38 4.42 11.31
C ALA A 27 -9.21 3.00 10.83
N THR A 28 -10.24 2.49 10.19
CA THR A 28 -10.27 1.11 9.76
C THR A 28 -9.43 1.03 8.48
N LEU A 29 -8.11 0.92 8.66
CA LEU A 29 -7.11 1.01 7.60
C LEU A 29 -6.69 -0.39 7.17
N VAL A 30 -6.68 -0.63 5.87
CA VAL A 30 -6.25 -1.88 5.26
C VAL A 30 -5.06 -1.59 4.34
N PRO A 31 -3.83 -1.95 4.74
CA PRO A 31 -2.65 -1.71 3.91
C PRO A 31 -2.65 -2.61 2.68
N MET A 32 -2.01 -2.13 1.62
CA MET A 32 -1.80 -2.88 0.38
C MET A 32 -0.32 -2.85 0.01
N ASP A 33 0.18 -3.97 -0.50
CA ASP A 33 1.56 -4.09 -0.99
C ASP A 33 1.84 -3.08 -2.12
N GLU A 34 3.11 -2.73 -2.34
CA GLU A 34 3.53 -1.84 -3.43
C GLU A 34 3.06 -2.38 -4.79
N ILE A 35 2.47 -1.52 -5.61
CA ILE A 35 2.09 -1.81 -6.99
C ILE A 35 3.09 -1.12 -7.91
N ALA A 36 3.59 -1.87 -8.89
CA ALA A 36 4.45 -1.36 -9.94
C ALA A 36 3.77 -1.59 -11.29
N VAL A 37 3.64 -0.52 -12.08
CA VAL A 37 3.04 -0.56 -13.42
C VAL A 37 3.99 0.07 -14.43
N PRO A 38 4.06 -0.46 -15.66
CA PRO A 38 4.93 0.11 -16.69
C PRO A 38 4.39 1.46 -17.18
N ILE A 39 5.30 2.38 -17.47
CA ILE A 39 5.03 3.61 -18.22
C ILE A 39 5.33 3.29 -19.68
N ILE A 40 4.32 3.36 -20.54
CA ILE A 40 4.41 3.00 -21.95
C ILE A 40 4.15 4.23 -22.80
N ASP A 41 5.09 4.56 -23.69
CA ASP A 41 4.91 5.56 -24.75
C ASP A 41 4.98 4.86 -26.12
N GLY A 42 3.89 4.97 -26.88
CA GLY A 42 3.70 4.21 -28.12
C GLY A 42 3.91 2.71 -27.92
N ALA A 43 5.00 2.17 -28.48
CA ALA A 43 5.38 0.76 -28.39
C ALA A 43 6.59 0.51 -27.47
N ARG A 44 7.04 1.52 -26.71
CA ARG A 44 8.23 1.45 -25.85
C ARG A 44 7.86 1.55 -24.38
N MET A 45 8.56 0.76 -23.57
CA MET A 45 8.54 0.91 -22.12
C MET A 45 9.57 1.97 -21.75
N GLU A 46 9.11 3.06 -21.15
CA GLU A 46 9.95 4.22 -20.79
C GLU A 46 10.39 4.18 -19.32
N GLY A 47 9.63 3.48 -18.47
CA GLY A 47 9.92 3.41 -17.04
C GLY A 47 8.89 2.65 -16.25
N ILE A 48 8.96 2.77 -14.93
CA ILE A 48 8.04 2.14 -13.98
C ILE A 48 7.47 3.19 -13.04
N LEU A 49 6.15 3.21 -12.91
CA LEU A 49 5.43 3.92 -11.86
C LEU A 49 5.22 2.95 -10.68
N ARG A 50 5.69 3.34 -9.49
CA ARG A 50 5.49 2.62 -8.23
C ARG A 50 4.62 3.43 -7.30
N PHE A 51 3.66 2.77 -6.65
CA PHE A 51 2.84 3.41 -5.63
C PHE A 51 2.41 2.41 -4.55
N THR A 52 2.26 2.92 -3.33
CA THR A 52 1.79 2.16 -2.16
C THR A 52 0.52 2.80 -1.63
N LEU A 53 -0.48 1.97 -1.34
CA LEU A 53 -1.81 2.40 -0.94
C LEU A 53 -2.20 1.84 0.43
N VAL A 54 -3.03 2.60 1.13
CA VAL A 54 -3.83 2.14 2.26
C VAL A 54 -5.29 2.44 1.96
N LEU A 55 -6.17 1.47 2.15
CA LEU A 55 -7.60 1.64 1.99
C LEU A 55 -8.20 2.01 3.34
N ARG A 56 -8.92 3.12 3.40
CA ARG A 56 -9.78 3.45 4.54
C ARG A 56 -11.13 2.81 4.31
N ALA A 57 -11.53 1.88 5.18
CA ALA A 57 -12.87 1.30 5.19
C ALA A 57 -13.85 2.18 5.97
N HIS A 58 -15.15 2.03 5.67
CA HIS A 58 -16.21 2.71 6.41
C HIS A 58 -16.33 2.26 7.87
N ASP A 59 -16.14 0.96 8.12
CA ASP A 59 -16.32 0.33 9.41
C ASP A 59 -15.45 -0.94 9.55
N PRO A 60 -15.26 -1.48 10.77
CA PRO A 60 -14.45 -2.67 11.02
C PRO A 60 -14.87 -3.93 10.24
N ALA A 61 -16.16 -4.13 9.97
CA ALA A 61 -16.63 -5.27 9.20
C ALA A 61 -16.29 -5.11 7.71
N ALA A 62 -16.33 -3.88 7.19
CA ALA A 62 -15.82 -3.55 5.87
C ALA A 62 -14.30 -3.82 5.79
N ALA A 63 -13.49 -3.43 6.79
CA ALA A 63 -12.05 -3.79 6.80
C ALA A 63 -11.82 -5.28 6.64
N ALA A 64 -12.52 -6.10 7.42
CA ALA A 64 -12.33 -7.54 7.38
C ALA A 64 -12.60 -8.09 5.97
N ARG A 65 -13.69 -7.64 5.33
CA ARG A 65 -14.02 -8.00 3.95
C ARG A 65 -13.00 -7.49 2.93
N LEU A 66 -12.54 -6.25 3.08
CA LEU A 66 -11.51 -5.67 2.21
C LEU A 66 -10.18 -6.43 2.36
N GLY A 67 -9.82 -6.82 3.58
CA GLY A 67 -8.64 -7.64 3.86
C GLY A 67 -8.72 -9.02 3.19
N THR A 68 -9.87 -9.69 3.25
CA THR A 68 -10.07 -10.98 2.54
C THR A 68 -10.02 -10.82 1.01
N SER A 69 -10.44 -9.66 0.49
CA SER A 69 -10.48 -9.37 -0.95
C SER A 69 -9.27 -8.56 -1.46
N ILE A 70 -8.22 -8.42 -0.65
CA ILE A 70 -7.12 -7.47 -0.93
C ILE A 70 -6.41 -7.78 -2.25
N ALA A 71 -6.26 -9.05 -2.63
CA ALA A 71 -5.65 -9.45 -3.90
C ALA A 71 -6.48 -8.98 -5.12
N LYS A 72 -7.82 -9.05 -5.02
CA LYS A 72 -8.74 -8.55 -6.04
C LYS A 72 -8.69 -7.01 -6.11
N LEU A 73 -8.67 -6.34 -4.96
CA LEU A 73 -8.58 -4.88 -4.92
C LEU A 73 -7.23 -4.39 -5.47
N ARG A 74 -6.16 -5.13 -5.22
CA ARG A 74 -4.83 -4.86 -5.79
C ARG A 74 -4.83 -4.97 -7.31
N SER A 75 -5.49 -5.96 -7.90
CA SER A 75 -5.58 -6.05 -9.36
C SER A 75 -6.38 -4.90 -9.97
N VAL A 76 -7.46 -4.46 -9.32
CA VAL A 76 -8.22 -3.25 -9.71
C VAL A 76 -7.33 -2.00 -9.67
N ALA A 77 -6.59 -1.80 -8.57
CA ALA A 77 -5.66 -0.68 -8.44
C ALA A 77 -4.53 -0.74 -9.49
N MET A 78 -4.04 -1.93 -9.83
CA MET A 78 -3.03 -2.13 -10.87
C MET A 78 -3.56 -1.69 -12.24
N VAL A 79 -4.77 -2.12 -12.63
CA VAL A 79 -5.38 -1.71 -13.91
C VAL A 79 -5.58 -0.20 -13.97
N ALA A 80 -6.16 0.40 -12.92
CA ALA A 80 -6.33 1.85 -12.84
C ALA A 80 -4.99 2.61 -12.88
N GLY A 81 -3.96 2.06 -12.24
CA GLY A 81 -2.59 2.59 -12.30
C GLY A 81 -1.99 2.51 -13.70
N MET A 82 -2.21 1.42 -14.44
CA MET A 82 -1.76 1.27 -15.84
C MET A 82 -2.44 2.28 -16.77
N ASP A 83 -3.76 2.46 -16.61
CA ASP A 83 -4.52 3.45 -17.38
C ASP A 83 -4.01 4.87 -17.11
N PHE A 84 -3.74 5.21 -15.85
CA PHE A 84 -3.15 6.49 -15.48
C PHE A 84 -1.74 6.65 -16.06
N ALA A 85 -0.88 5.64 -15.90
CA ALA A 85 0.50 5.68 -16.38
C ALA A 85 0.57 5.95 -17.89
N ARG A 86 -0.29 5.30 -18.67
CA ARG A 86 -0.37 5.47 -20.12
C ARG A 86 -0.80 6.87 -20.55
N LEU A 87 -1.69 7.52 -19.80
CA LEU A 87 -2.32 8.78 -20.22
C LEU A 87 -1.62 10.03 -19.66
N ARG A 88 -0.92 9.90 -18.53
CA ARG A 88 -0.54 11.05 -17.70
C ARG A 88 0.87 11.02 -17.13
N VAL A 89 1.62 9.92 -17.29
CA VAL A 89 2.91 9.77 -16.61
C VAL A 89 4.05 9.72 -17.62
N SER A 90 5.10 10.47 -17.33
CA SER A 90 6.43 10.34 -17.93
C SER A 90 7.45 10.14 -16.81
N PRO A 91 8.47 9.27 -16.99
CA PRO A 91 9.53 9.08 -16.00
C PRO A 91 10.39 10.35 -15.79
N PHE A 92 10.29 11.34 -16.69
CA PHE A 92 11.04 12.59 -16.64
C PHE A 92 10.25 13.75 -16.02
N SER A 93 9.04 13.49 -15.54
CA SER A 93 8.13 14.49 -14.97
C SER A 93 7.64 14.09 -13.58
N ALA A 94 7.30 15.08 -12.77
CA ALA A 94 6.67 14.82 -11.48
C ALA A 94 5.31 14.13 -11.67
N VAL A 95 5.02 13.15 -10.80
CA VAL A 95 3.75 12.43 -10.83
C VAL A 95 2.64 13.30 -10.25
N ASP A 96 1.56 13.50 -11.00
CA ASP A 96 0.35 14.16 -10.50
C ASP A 96 -0.43 13.22 -9.56
N VAL A 97 -0.16 13.34 -8.26
CA VAL A 97 -0.73 12.49 -7.22
C VAL A 97 -2.23 12.71 -7.07
N ASN A 98 -2.75 13.91 -7.36
CA ASN A 98 -4.17 14.21 -7.23
C ASN A 98 -5.00 13.48 -8.30
N HIS A 99 -4.51 13.46 -9.53
CA HIS A 99 -5.16 12.68 -10.59
C HIS A 99 -5.00 11.17 -10.35
N LEU A 100 -3.84 10.71 -9.87
CA LEU A 100 -3.62 9.30 -9.54
C LEU A 100 -4.59 8.84 -8.43
N VAL A 101 -4.68 9.57 -7.31
CA VAL A 101 -5.57 9.19 -6.21
C VAL A 101 -7.03 9.25 -6.65
N SER A 102 -7.44 10.23 -7.46
CA SER A 102 -8.81 10.30 -7.97
C SER A 102 -9.16 9.12 -8.87
N ALA A 103 -8.24 8.67 -9.73
CA ALA A 103 -8.43 7.51 -10.59
C ALA A 103 -8.54 6.21 -9.77
N LEU A 104 -7.62 6.03 -8.83
CA LEU A 104 -7.58 4.86 -7.94
C LEU A 104 -8.82 4.80 -7.04
N ASP A 105 -9.19 5.91 -6.41
CA ASP A 105 -10.34 5.99 -5.50
C ASP A 105 -11.66 5.66 -6.24
N LYS A 106 -11.85 6.20 -7.45
CA LYS A 106 -13.00 5.89 -8.29
C LYS A 106 -13.06 4.40 -8.64
N ALA A 107 -11.95 3.82 -9.08
CA ALA A 107 -11.89 2.41 -9.48
C ALA A 107 -12.12 1.46 -8.30
N LEU A 108 -11.47 1.74 -7.16
CA LEU A 108 -11.57 0.93 -5.95
C LEU A 108 -12.98 0.99 -5.35
N LYS A 109 -13.60 2.16 -5.26
CA LYS A 109 -14.99 2.30 -4.78
C LYS A 109 -16.01 1.64 -5.69
N ALA A 110 -15.76 1.63 -7.00
CA ALA A 110 -16.61 0.89 -7.94
C ALA A 110 -16.50 -0.64 -7.74
N ALA A 111 -15.35 -1.12 -7.27
CA ALA A 111 -15.13 -2.54 -6.98
C ALA A 111 -15.69 -2.98 -5.61
N ASP A 112 -15.65 -2.10 -4.60
CA ASP A 112 -16.22 -2.35 -3.27
C ASP A 112 -16.71 -1.03 -2.61
N PRO A 113 -18.02 -0.88 -2.35
CA PRO A 113 -18.58 0.31 -1.71
C PRO A 113 -18.22 0.44 -0.21
N GLY A 114 -17.57 -0.57 0.39
CA GLY A 114 -17.02 -0.53 1.74
C GLY A 114 -15.79 0.37 1.90
N ILE A 115 -15.22 0.86 0.79
CA ILE A 115 -14.06 1.74 0.77
C ILE A 115 -14.50 3.21 0.90
N SER A 116 -14.10 3.86 1.99
CA SER A 116 -14.28 5.30 2.16
C SER A 116 -13.30 6.11 1.33
N GLN A 117 -12.04 5.69 1.27
CA GLN A 117 -10.99 6.42 0.57
C GLN A 117 -9.77 5.54 0.26
N ALA A 118 -9.15 5.73 -0.91
CA ALA A 118 -7.80 5.28 -1.19
C ALA A 118 -6.77 6.34 -0.77
N LEU A 119 -5.77 5.95 0.02
CA LEU A 119 -4.72 6.83 0.54
C LEU A 119 -3.37 6.42 -0.07
N ILE A 120 -2.70 7.33 -0.76
CA ILE A 120 -1.35 7.11 -1.27
C ILE A 120 -0.34 7.44 -0.17
N ILE A 121 0.50 6.47 0.20
CA ILE A 121 1.57 6.64 1.19
C ILE A 121 2.91 6.93 0.52
N ARG A 122 3.12 6.35 -0.66
CA ARG A 122 4.35 6.50 -1.44
C ARG A 122 3.99 6.47 -2.92
N VAL A 123 4.68 7.29 -3.70
CA VAL A 123 4.60 7.30 -5.15
C VAL A 123 5.93 7.73 -5.73
N GLY A 124 6.33 7.12 -6.84
CA GLY A 124 7.52 7.49 -7.58
C GLY A 124 7.49 6.92 -9.00
N ALA A 125 8.09 7.63 -9.93
CA ALA A 125 8.33 7.17 -11.29
C ALA A 125 9.82 7.24 -11.58
N ALA A 126 10.35 6.24 -12.28
CA ALA A 126 11.75 6.20 -12.69
C ALA A 126 11.86 5.61 -14.09
N ALA A 127 12.80 6.14 -14.87
CA ALA A 127 13.20 5.58 -16.15
C ALA A 127 13.85 4.19 -15.94
N GLN A 128 13.76 3.33 -16.94
CA GLN A 128 14.52 2.07 -17.00
C GLN A 128 15.87 2.24 -17.69
#